data_AF-A0A9Q1E8G8-F1
#
_entry.id   AF-A0A9Q1E8G8-F1
#
_cell.length_a   1.000
_cell.length_b   1.000
_cell.length_c   1.000
_cell.angle_alpha   90.00
_cell.angle_beta   90.00
_cell.angle_gamma   90.00
#
_symmetry.space_group_name_H-M   'P 1'
#
loop_
_entity.id
_entity.type
_entity.pdbx_description
1 polymer ?
#
loop_
_entity_poly.entity_id
_entity_poly.type
_entity_poly.pdbx_seq_one_letter_code
_entity_poly.pdbx_strand_id
1 'polypeptide(L)'
;MKCLEKLVMNILHPVVRPHLDPNQFAYRVKRGTEDAAACLLHSLLQHLEAPRNFARLLFIDFSSAFNNIQRHQMIQKLHHFDVPPLLIHWVHTAVFFHTPASLSKDK
;
A
#
# COMPACT_ATOMS: atom_id res chain seq x y z
N MET A 1 -4.72 -15.76 15.56
CA MET A 1 -3.52 -15.13 14.96
C MET A 1 -3.53 -13.60 14.91
N LYS A 2 -4.67 -12.89 15.07
CA LYS A 2 -4.73 -11.41 14.99
C LYS A 2 -3.81 -10.65 15.97
N CYS A 3 -3.52 -11.22 17.15
CA CYS A 3 -2.60 -10.60 18.11
C CYS A 3 -1.15 -10.59 17.61
N LEU A 4 -0.71 -11.70 16.99
CA LEU A 4 0.63 -11.79 16.41
C LEU A 4 0.77 -10.86 15.20
N GLU A 5 -0.27 -10.78 14.36
CA GLU A 5 -0.33 -9.84 13.24
C GLU A 5 -0.17 -8.38 13.74
N LYS A 6 -0.91 -7.98 14.78
CA LYS A 6 -0.74 -6.66 15.41
C LYS A 6 0.68 -6.44 15.93
N LEU A 7 1.27 -7.44 16.58
CA LEU A 7 2.64 -7.37 17.08
C LEU A 7 3.64 -7.16 15.93
N VAL A 8 3.54 -7.95 14.87
CA VAL A 8 4.40 -7.84 13.69
C VAL A 8 4.23 -6.47 13.03
N MET A 9 2.99 -5.98 12.89
CA MET A 9 2.72 -4.66 12.32
C MET A 9 3.33 -3.53 13.17
N ASN A 10 3.34 -3.65 14.49
CA ASN A 10 3.99 -2.66 15.36
C ASN A 10 5.51 -2.59 15.16
N ILE A 11 6.14 -3.69 14.75
CA ILE A 11 7.58 -3.75 14.45
C ILE A 11 7.86 -3.29 13.02
N LEU A 12 7.00 -3.68 12.06
CA LEU A 12 7.18 -3.38 10.64
C LEU A 12 6.91 -1.91 10.31
N HIS A 13 5.88 -1.32 10.92
CA HIS A 13 5.43 0.02 10.56
C HIS A 13 6.49 1.11 10.74
N PRO A 14 7.28 1.16 11.84
CA PRO A 14 8.38 2.13 11.97
C PRO A 14 9.43 2.02 10.87
N VAL A 15 9.72 0.81 10.39
CA VAL A 15 10.74 0.53 9.36
C VAL A 15 10.25 0.94 7.98
N VAL A 16 8.98 0.66 7.66
CA VAL A 16 8.41 0.95 6.34
C VAL A 16 7.96 2.41 6.22
N ARG A 17 7.54 3.05 7.32
CA ARG A 17 6.96 4.40 7.32
C ARG A 17 7.79 5.48 6.59
N PRO A 18 9.12 5.54 6.71
CA PRO A 18 9.94 6.51 5.96
C PRO A 18 9.87 6.35 4.44
N HIS A 19 9.52 5.15 3.96
CA HIS A 19 9.46 4.79 2.55
C HIS A 19 8.06 4.95 1.95
N LEU A 20 7.05 5.29 2.76
CA LEU A 20 5.68 5.47 2.28
C LEU A 20 5.53 6.78 1.51
N ASP A 21 4.67 6.76 0.50
CA ASP A 21 4.32 7.96 -0.27
C ASP A 21 3.70 9.02 0.67
N PRO A 22 4.20 10.27 0.67
CA PRO A 22 3.61 11.37 1.42
C PRO A 22 2.12 11.60 1.13
N ASN A 23 1.66 11.26 -0.09
CA ASN A 23 0.28 11.34 -0.57
C ASN A 23 -0.46 9.99 -0.50
N GLN A 24 0.09 8.98 0.19
CA GLN A 24 -0.70 7.84 0.60
C GLN A 24 -1.66 8.26 1.72
N PHE A 25 -2.96 8.10 1.50
CA PHE A 25 -4.01 8.38 2.49
C PHE A 25 -4.59 7.10 3.10
N ALA A 26 -4.70 6.03 2.31
CA ALA A 26 -5.18 4.73 2.77
C ALA A 26 -4.21 4.07 3.75
N TYR A 27 -4.77 3.31 4.70
CA TYR A 27 -4.04 2.51 5.70
C TYR A 27 -3.07 3.32 6.58
N ARG A 28 -3.31 4.61 6.76
CA ARG A 28 -2.54 5.47 7.67
C ARG A 28 -3.41 6.02 8.78
N VAL A 29 -2.84 6.06 9.98
CA VAL A 29 -3.49 6.64 11.15
C VAL A 29 -3.76 8.13 10.90
N LYS A 30 -5.00 8.57 11.19
CA LYS A 30 -5.47 9.97 11.02
C LYS A 30 -5.43 10.47 9.57
N ARG A 31 -5.61 9.58 8.60
CA ARG A 31 -5.83 9.96 7.20
C ARG A 31 -6.99 9.16 6.61
N GLY A 32 -7.82 9.82 5.81
CA GLY A 32 -9.01 9.24 5.21
C GLY A 32 -9.22 9.63 3.75
N THR A 33 -10.35 9.18 3.22
CA THR A 33 -10.79 9.51 1.86
C THR A 33 -11.07 10.99 1.67
N GLU A 34 -11.55 11.67 2.72
CA GLU A 34 -11.79 13.12 2.72
C GLU A 34 -10.48 13.91 2.56
N ASP A 35 -9.42 13.52 3.26
CA ASP A 35 -8.10 14.15 3.12
C ASP A 35 -7.55 13.98 1.70
N ALA A 36 -7.75 12.80 1.10
CA ALA A 36 -7.34 12.53 -0.27
C ALA A 36 -8.08 13.42 -1.27
N ALA A 37 -9.40 13.54 -1.13
CA ALA A 37 -10.24 14.38 -1.97
C ALA A 37 -9.87 15.87 -1.81
N ALA A 38 -9.67 16.33 -0.57
CA ALA A 38 -9.27 17.70 -0.28
C ALA A 38 -7.89 18.03 -0.87
N CYS A 39 -6.91 17.13 -0.73
CA CYS A 39 -5.57 17.30 -1.30
C CYS A 39 -5.60 17.35 -2.83
N LEU A 40 -6.37 16.45 -3.48
CA LEU A 40 -6.55 16.44 -4.92
C LEU A 40 -7.19 17.73 -5.41
N LEU A 41 -8.30 18.15 -4.79
CA LEU A 41 -9.03 19.36 -5.15
C LEU A 41 -8.15 20.61 -5.00
N HIS A 42 -7.45 20.73 -3.87
CA HIS A 42 -6.54 21.85 -3.61
C HIS A 42 -5.44 21.92 -4.68
N SER A 43 -4.82 20.77 -5.01
CA SER A 43 -3.76 20.70 -6.02
C SER A 43 -4.25 21.11 -7.41
N LEU A 44 -5.47 20.69 -7.77
CA LEU A 44 -6.09 21.06 -9.05
C LEU A 44 -6.40 22.54 -9.13
N LEU A 45 -7.04 23.10 -8.10
CA LEU A 45 -7.41 24.51 -8.08
C LEU A 45 -6.16 25.40 -8.13
N GLN A 46 -5.15 25.09 -7.32
CA GLN A 46 -3.88 25.82 -7.32
C GLN A 46 -3.20 25.80 -8.71
N HIS A 47 -3.26 24.68 -9.44
CA HIS A 47 -2.73 24.60 -10.80
C HIS A 47 -3.52 25.43 -11.83
N LEU A 48 -4.84 25.51 -11.65
CA LEU A 48 -5.76 26.21 -12.57
C LEU A 48 -5.82 27.73 -12.35
N GLU A 49 -5.27 28.25 -11.25
CA GLU A 49 -5.19 29.70 -11.00
C GLU A 49 -4.31 30.43 -12.02
N ALA A 50 -3.34 29.74 -12.64
CA ALA A 50 -2.48 30.34 -13.66
C ALA A 50 -3.20 30.40 -15.03
N PRO A 51 -3.06 31.51 -15.76
CA PRO A 51 -3.74 31.68 -17.04
C PRO A 51 -3.27 30.63 -18.06
N ARG A 52 -4.22 30.10 -18.84
CA ARG A 52 -3.99 29.09 -19.89
C ARG A 52 -3.56 27.70 -19.38
N ASN A 53 -3.64 27.43 -18.08
CA ASN A 53 -3.50 26.07 -17.56
C ASN A 53 -4.80 25.28 -17.71
N PHE A 54 -4.68 23.97 -17.90
CA PHE A 54 -5.78 23.01 -17.80
C PHE A 54 -5.31 21.80 -17.00
N ALA A 55 -6.25 21.06 -16.43
CA ALA A 55 -5.98 19.84 -15.67
C ALA A 55 -6.73 18.65 -16.28
N ARG A 56 -6.13 17.47 -16.15
CA ARG A 56 -6.75 16.18 -16.50
C ARG A 56 -6.48 15.20 -15.38
N LEU A 57 -7.49 14.41 -15.04
CA LEU A 57 -7.39 13.37 -14.01
C LEU A 57 -7.39 12.01 -14.66
N LEU A 58 -6.46 11.15 -14.22
CA LEU A 58 -6.41 9.74 -14.59
C LEU A 58 -6.71 8.92 -13.35
N PHE A 59 -7.80 8.17 -13.40
CA PHE A 59 -8.18 7.23 -12.35
C PHE A 59 -7.75 5.82 -12.77
N ILE A 60 -6.89 5.21 -11.96
CA ILE A 60 -6.39 3.85 -12.17
C ILE A 60 -6.80 3.02 -10.96
N ASP A 61 -7.33 1.83 -11.21
CA ASP A 61 -7.62 0.86 -10.17
C ASP A 61 -7.06 -0.52 -10.56
N PHE A 62 -6.68 -1.30 -9.55
CA PHE A 62 -6.14 -2.64 -9.74
C PHE A 62 -7.21 -3.69 -9.53
N SER A 63 -7.40 -4.58 -10.51
CA SER A 63 -8.26 -5.74 -10.32
C SER A 63 -7.67 -6.66 -9.24
N SER A 64 -8.42 -6.88 -8.16
CA SER A 64 -8.04 -7.78 -7.07
C SER A 64 -6.59 -7.57 -6.57
N ALA A 65 -6.26 -6.33 -6.17
CA ALA A 65 -4.90 -5.89 -5.86
C ALA A 65 -4.10 -6.87 -4.97
N PHE A 66 -4.72 -7.42 -3.92
CA PHE A 66 -4.06 -8.35 -2.99
C PHE A 66 -3.80 -9.74 -3.58
N ASN A 67 -4.68 -10.22 -4.46
CA ASN A 67 -4.54 -11.54 -5.08
C ASN A 67 -3.45 -11.55 -6.18
N ASN A 68 -3.20 -10.38 -6.78
CA ASN A 68 -2.23 -10.21 -7.86
C ASN A 68 -0.86 -9.68 -7.41
N ILE A 69 -0.59 -9.65 -6.10
CA ILE A 69 0.72 -9.23 -5.58
C ILE A 69 1.81 -10.20 -6.03
N GLN A 70 2.83 -9.69 -6.72
CA GLN A 70 4.02 -10.46 -7.07
C GLN A 70 4.90 -10.68 -5.85
N ARG A 71 4.85 -11.88 -5.28
CA ARG A 71 5.52 -12.24 -4.02
C ARG A 71 7.01 -11.92 -4.01
N HIS A 72 7.73 -12.31 -5.06
CA HIS A 72 9.18 -12.08 -5.16
C HIS A 72 9.54 -10.59 -5.11
N GLN A 73 8.78 -9.74 -5.81
CA GLN A 73 8.98 -8.28 -5.77
C GLN A 73 8.68 -7.70 -4.40
N MET A 74 7.63 -8.20 -3.73
CA MET A 74 7.30 -7.75 -2.37
C MET A 74 8.41 -8.08 -1.39
N ILE A 75 8.95 -9.31 -1.43
CA ILE A 75 10.07 -9.73 -0.57
C ILE A 75 11.32 -8.89 -0.85
N GLN A 76 11.65 -8.64 -2.12
CA GLN A 76 12.76 -7.76 -2.50
C GLN A 76 12.58 -6.34 -1.96
N LYS A 77 11.36 -5.78 -2.01
CA LYS A 77 11.06 -4.47 -1.42
C LYS A 77 11.24 -4.45 0.09
N LEU A 78 10.84 -5.51 0.81
CA LEU A 78 11.04 -5.59 2.26
C LEU A 78 12.54 -5.65 2.61
N HIS A 79 13.35 -6.35 1.81
CA HIS A 79 14.81 -6.30 1.96
C HIS A 79 15.36 -4.90 1.74
N HIS A 80 14.88 -4.18 0.72
CA HIS A 80 15.31 -2.80 0.44
C HIS A 80 14.92 -1.80 1.53
N PHE A 81 13.83 -2.05 2.26
CA PHE A 81 13.43 -1.24 3.40
C PHE A 81 14.14 -1.62 4.71
N ASP A 82 15.18 -2.45 4.65
CA ASP A 82 15.93 -2.93 5.82
C ASP A 82 15.05 -3.64 6.87
N VAL A 83 14.00 -4.34 6.42
CA VAL A 83 13.17 -5.15 7.31
C VAL A 83 13.98 -6.34 7.82
N PRO A 84 13.97 -6.62 9.13
CA PRO A 84 14.70 -7.75 9.70
C PRO A 84 14.41 -9.08 8.99
N PRO A 85 15.42 -9.91 8.65
CA PRO A 85 15.23 -11.16 7.91
C PRO A 85 14.20 -12.11 8.53
N LEU A 86 14.11 -12.15 9.86
CA LEU A 86 13.13 -12.95 10.58
C LEU A 86 11.68 -12.52 10.26
N LEU A 87 11.42 -11.21 10.13
CA LEU A 87 10.10 -10.70 9.77
C LEU A 87 9.79 -10.95 8.31
N ILE A 88 10.78 -10.83 7.41
CA ILE A 88 10.61 -11.17 6.00
C ILE A 88 10.24 -12.65 5.85
N HIS A 89 10.94 -13.54 6.57
CA HIS A 89 10.62 -14.96 6.60
C HIS A 89 9.22 -15.23 7.16
N TRP A 90 8.83 -14.53 8.23
CA TRP A 90 7.48 -14.62 8.78
C TRP A 90 6.42 -14.17 7.76
N VAL A 91 6.61 -13.03 7.10
CA VAL A 91 5.68 -12.55 6.06
C VAL A 91 5.58 -13.56 4.93
N HIS A 92 6.71 -14.10 4.48
CA HIS A 92 6.75 -15.12 3.44
C HIS A 92 5.90 -16.35 3.83
N THR A 93 6.12 -16.90 5.02
CA THR A 93 5.43 -18.12 5.49
C THR A 93 3.98 -17.91 5.92
N ALA A 94 3.69 -16.84 6.65
CA ALA A 94 2.36 -16.57 7.19
C ALA A 94 1.39 -16.04 6.15
N VAL A 95 1.85 -15.17 5.24
CA VAL A 95 0.98 -14.51 4.26
C VAL A 95 0.87 -15.34 2.98
N PHE A 96 1.96 -15.97 2.52
CA PHE A 96 1.98 -16.62 1.20
C PHE A 96 1.93 -18.14 1.20
N PHE A 97 2.36 -18.83 2.26
CA PHE A 97 2.26 -20.31 2.31
C PHE A 97 0.90 -20.81 2.79
N HIS A 98 0.12 -19.96 3.49
CA HIS A 98 -1.22 -20.32 3.97
C HIS A 98 -2.35 -19.90 3.03
N THR A 99 -2.04 -19.23 1.90
CA THR A 99 -2.99 -19.02 0.80
C THR A 99 -2.71 -20.06 -0.29
N PRO A 100 -3.50 -21.15 -0.39
CA PRO A 100 -3.34 -22.09 -1.49
C PRO A 100 -3.55 -21.36 -2.81
N ALA A 101 -2.56 -21.44 -3.68
CA ALA A 101 -2.63 -21.02 -5.07
C ALA A 101 -3.55 -21.98 -5.86
N SER A 102 -4.87 -21.91 -5.65
CA SER A 102 -5.89 -22.45 -6.56
C SER A 102 -7.31 -22.34 -5.98
N LEU A 103 -7.98 -21.22 -6.24
CA LEU A 103 -9.43 -21.24 -6.48
C LEU A 103 -9.75 -20.32 -7.67
N SER A 104 -9.25 -20.72 -8.85
CA SER A 104 -10.07 -20.58 -10.05
C SER A 104 -10.95 -21.83 -10.11
N LYS A 105 -12.20 -21.70 -9.67
CA LYS A 105 -13.29 -22.52 -10.18
C LYS A 105 -14.50 -21.63 -10.34
N ASP A 106 -14.84 -21.43 -11.60
CA ASP A 106 -16.16 -21.13 -12.15
C ASP A 106 -17.31 -21.11 -11.14
N LYS A 107 -17.92 -19.93 -10.98
CA LYS A 107 -19.35 -19.68 -11.24
C LYS A 107 -19.66 -18.19 -11.17
#